data_AF-A0AA38RP78-F1
#
_entry.id   AF-A0AA38RP78-F1
#
_cell.length_a   1.000
_cell.length_b   1.000
_cell.length_c   1.000
_cell.angle_alpha   90.00
_cell.angle_beta   90.00
_cell.angle_gamma   90.00
#
_symmetry.space_group_name_H-M   'P 1'
#
loop_
_entity.id
_entity.type
_entity.pdbx_description
1 polymer ?
#
loop_
_entity_poly.entity_id
_entity_poly.type
_entity_poly.pdbx_seq_one_letter_code
_entity_poly.pdbx_strand_id
1 'polypeptide(L)'
;MEGVLSFAPDVGNEAAEPYRAVLKHGEDRNTRRSPANLNEAIPGHGLYQLEAQRRVYGSLVRCAEELPDPSGPAAATEKSPRRKDGDESLPLLTRSSRLDYYGHPEMIDLKYLDSLVKTSLAEAQDDLWQLRRDAGLWANRLGVTPATPPGRVSNLLRTVFGRIDIFHTLSRHLDTVQQHDLFRSQYYARLDSKLPEGGDALRLLTSLHGVFSSVLEEEFDLLHSFAWSPQECASDTLSRLFRMVKTNDPSIRVMGLPAVMRVIDRELQESGMQEQVPFVVMQALNDMSVVAVCLRETAKHYNLVSSFNDHAILANELEEEWEKQERPWSSVVEDTLGALGGDERHKLNVHIHDKKVDVQSRHRAFWNDVDTHMETSSPGKESSKAIVNLIRQTAPIDAVPSRLAAATSHNDWFTGNDHSPQLTLTQINRSRRRNPCLSYQSPAPGPAQIPLGKPLPVIRPVQDRDFWKALLAPENRSELRWSGFQRALKGIGYHIVRQGGSARRFEFEDGAGGENPGTIVFHEPHGGKVSHREAQDWWLKRLKTRMTLNIEDQDEV
;
A
#
# COMPACT_ATOMS: atom_id res chain seq x y z
N MET A 1 22.02 -28.10 -26.11
CA MET A 1 20.80 -28.93 -26.21
C MET A 1 20.07 -28.47 -27.46
N GLU A 2 19.91 -29.32 -28.47
CA GLU A 2 19.07 -28.98 -29.64
C GLU A 2 17.62 -29.37 -29.31
N GLY A 3 16.73 -28.39 -29.21
CA GLY A 3 15.29 -28.61 -29.12
C GLY A 3 14.69 -28.56 -30.51
N VAL A 4 13.96 -29.61 -30.90
CA VAL A 4 13.19 -29.64 -32.15
C VAL A 4 11.71 -29.56 -31.78
N LEU A 5 11.03 -28.54 -32.30
CA LEU A 5 9.59 -28.38 -32.18
C LEU A 5 8.96 -28.54 -33.57
N SER A 6 7.93 -29.38 -33.64
CA SER A 6 7.14 -29.65 -34.84
C SER A 6 5.69 -29.27 -34.59
N PHE A 7 5.12 -28.46 -35.48
CA PHE A 7 3.70 -28.12 -35.45
C PHE A 7 2.98 -28.91 -36.53
N ALA A 8 2.09 -29.82 -36.12
CA ALA A 8 1.15 -30.49 -37.01
C ALA A 8 -0.25 -29.87 -36.80
N PRO A 9 -1.00 -29.55 -37.87
CA PRO A 9 -2.40 -29.17 -37.74
C PRO A 9 -3.21 -30.39 -37.30
N ASP A 10 -3.92 -30.29 -36.17
CA ASP A 10 -4.62 -31.43 -35.57
C ASP A 10 -5.91 -31.85 -36.30
N VAL A 11 -6.38 -31.13 -37.34
CA VAL A 11 -7.63 -31.51 -38.02
C VAL A 11 -7.63 -31.18 -39.51
N GLY A 12 -7.74 -32.22 -40.34
CA GLY A 12 -8.47 -32.19 -41.61
C GLY A 12 -7.73 -31.79 -42.88
N ASN A 13 -6.43 -31.48 -42.84
CA ASN A 13 -5.68 -31.14 -44.04
C ASN A 13 -4.45 -32.04 -44.19
N GLU A 14 -4.65 -33.26 -44.70
CA GLU A 14 -3.59 -34.26 -44.94
C GLU A 14 -2.48 -33.77 -45.89
N ALA A 15 -2.65 -32.62 -46.54
CA ALA A 15 -1.69 -32.03 -47.47
C ALA A 15 -0.78 -30.94 -46.86
N ALA A 16 -0.93 -30.57 -45.59
CA ALA A 16 -0.10 -29.53 -44.98
C ALA A 16 1.20 -30.12 -44.41
N GLU A 17 2.34 -29.80 -45.02
CA GLU A 17 3.65 -30.21 -44.50
C GLU A 17 3.92 -29.56 -43.13
N PRO A 18 4.40 -30.34 -42.13
CA PRO A 18 4.70 -29.80 -40.81
C PRO A 18 5.89 -28.86 -40.87
N TYR A 19 5.71 -27.64 -40.37
CA TYR A 19 6.81 -26.68 -40.23
C TYR A 19 7.71 -27.10 -39.05
N ARG A 20 9.01 -27.21 -39.33
CA ARG A 20 10.05 -27.60 -38.36
C ARG A 20 10.93 -26.40 -38.02
N ALA A 21 10.93 -25.98 -36.76
CA ALA A 21 11.87 -24.99 -36.26
C ALA A 21 13.00 -25.69 -35.50
N VAL A 22 14.25 -25.41 -35.87
CA VAL A 22 15.45 -25.91 -35.20
C VAL A 22 16.13 -24.75 -34.49
N LEU A 23 16.13 -24.77 -33.16
CA LEU A 23 16.81 -23.76 -32.35
C LEU A 23 18.22 -24.24 -32.03
N LYS A 24 19.22 -23.49 -32.53
CA LYS A 24 20.62 -23.69 -32.19
C LYS A 24 21.02 -22.69 -31.10
N HIS A 25 21.56 -23.19 -30.00
CA HIS A 25 22.19 -22.33 -29.00
C HIS A 25 23.47 -21.77 -29.61
N GLY A 26 23.58 -20.43 -29.73
CA GLY A 26 24.85 -19.80 -30.02
C GLY A 26 25.81 -20.05 -28.86
N GLU A 27 26.88 -20.81 -29.09
CA GLU A 27 27.97 -20.95 -28.11
C GLU A 27 28.77 -19.64 -28.07
N ASP A 28 28.33 -18.68 -27.26
CA ASP A 28 29.17 -17.52 -26.95
C ASP A 28 30.04 -17.83 -25.72
N ARG A 29 31.19 -18.46 -25.97
CA ARG A 29 32.20 -18.78 -24.96
C ARG A 29 33.19 -17.62 -24.85
N ASN A 30 32.81 -16.53 -24.19
CA ASN A 30 33.69 -15.69 -23.36
C ASN A 30 33.04 -14.33 -23.07
N THR A 31 32.16 -14.26 -22.07
CA THR A 31 31.86 -12.98 -21.42
C THR A 31 31.62 -13.19 -19.93
N ARG A 32 32.39 -12.43 -19.17
CA ARG A 32 32.34 -12.25 -17.71
C ARG A 32 30.90 -11.98 -17.27
N ARG A 33 30.49 -12.57 -16.16
CA ARG A 33 29.17 -12.36 -15.51
C ARG A 33 28.83 -10.87 -15.41
N SER A 34 27.95 -10.39 -16.30
CA SER A 34 27.11 -9.22 -16.06
C SER A 34 25.89 -9.63 -15.23
N PRO A 35 25.33 -8.72 -14.42
CA PRO A 35 24.04 -8.96 -13.78
C PRO A 35 22.98 -9.26 -14.84
N ALA A 36 22.09 -10.19 -14.52
CA ALA A 36 21.07 -10.69 -15.43
C ALA A 36 20.14 -9.55 -15.87
N ASN A 37 20.35 -9.03 -17.09
CA ASN A 37 19.38 -8.21 -17.77
C ASN A 37 18.11 -9.05 -17.99
N LEU A 38 17.05 -8.75 -17.24
CA LEU A 38 15.70 -9.31 -17.41
C LEU A 38 15.09 -9.04 -18.80
N ASN A 39 15.74 -8.18 -19.60
CA ASN A 39 15.32 -7.78 -20.94
C ASN A 39 16.01 -8.54 -22.09
N GLU A 40 16.93 -9.48 -21.84
CA GLU A 40 17.28 -10.45 -22.87
C GLU A 40 16.12 -11.44 -23.01
N ALA A 41 15.21 -11.15 -23.95
CA ALA A 41 14.15 -12.05 -24.35
C ALA A 41 14.77 -13.39 -24.77
N ILE A 42 14.84 -14.34 -23.84
CA ILE A 42 15.19 -15.73 -24.12
C ILE A 42 14.23 -16.14 -25.25
N PRO A 43 14.71 -16.49 -26.46
CA PRO A 43 13.84 -16.78 -27.60
C PRO A 43 12.79 -17.86 -27.32
N GLY A 44 13.01 -18.68 -26.28
CA GLY A 44 12.05 -19.65 -25.76
C GLY A 44 10.82 -19.07 -25.05
N HIS A 45 10.89 -17.88 -24.43
CA HIS A 45 9.75 -17.29 -23.70
C HIS A 45 8.57 -16.98 -24.63
N GLY A 46 8.84 -16.43 -25.83
CA GLY A 46 7.80 -16.20 -26.83
C GLY A 46 7.14 -17.51 -27.30
N LEU A 47 7.90 -18.59 -27.38
CA LEU A 47 7.37 -19.90 -27.75
C LEU A 47 6.51 -20.52 -26.63
N TYR A 48 6.94 -20.44 -25.37
CA TYR A 48 6.12 -20.86 -24.23
C TYR A 48 4.84 -20.05 -24.12
N GLN A 49 4.89 -18.75 -24.42
CA GLN A 49 3.71 -17.89 -24.47
C GLN A 49 2.76 -18.29 -25.59
N LEU A 50 3.26 -18.58 -26.80
CA LEU A 50 2.44 -19.07 -27.92
C LEU A 50 1.83 -20.44 -27.64
N GLU A 51 2.57 -21.34 -27.00
CA GLU A 51 2.05 -22.66 -26.60
C GLU A 51 0.98 -22.54 -25.51
N ALA A 52 1.22 -21.70 -24.49
CA ALA A 52 0.22 -21.40 -23.47
C ALA A 52 -1.04 -20.79 -24.09
N GLN A 53 -0.88 -19.81 -24.99
CA GLN A 53 -1.98 -19.20 -25.74
C GLN A 53 -2.75 -20.26 -26.54
N ARG A 54 -2.09 -21.13 -27.31
CA ARG A 54 -2.74 -22.22 -28.05
C ARG A 54 -3.57 -23.12 -27.12
N ARG A 55 -3.00 -23.54 -25.99
CA ARG A 55 -3.70 -24.41 -25.02
C ARG A 55 -4.90 -23.71 -24.38
N VAL A 56 -4.74 -22.44 -24.02
CA VAL A 56 -5.80 -21.61 -23.46
C VAL A 56 -6.93 -21.40 -24.47
N TYR A 57 -6.62 -20.99 -25.71
CA TYR A 57 -7.62 -20.84 -26.76
C TYR A 57 -8.32 -22.16 -27.08
N GLY A 58 -7.58 -23.28 -27.17
CA GLY A 58 -8.18 -24.60 -27.35
C GLY A 58 -9.06 -25.05 -26.18
N SER A 59 -8.81 -24.56 -24.96
CA SER A 59 -9.70 -24.76 -23.82
C SER A 59 -10.93 -23.85 -23.89
N LEU A 60 -10.76 -22.57 -24.22
CA LEU A 60 -11.85 -21.61 -24.34
C LEU A 60 -12.84 -21.97 -25.45
N VAL A 61 -12.33 -22.46 -26.59
CA VAL A 61 -13.17 -22.97 -27.69
C VAL A 61 -13.99 -24.16 -27.20
N ARG A 62 -13.37 -25.15 -26.52
CA ARG A 62 -14.10 -26.28 -25.93
C ARG A 62 -15.15 -25.83 -24.91
N CYS A 63 -14.81 -24.88 -24.04
CA CYS A 63 -15.79 -24.31 -23.11
C CYS A 63 -16.95 -23.64 -23.86
N ALA A 64 -16.68 -22.92 -24.94
CA ALA A 64 -17.73 -22.27 -25.75
C ALA A 64 -18.60 -23.28 -26.52
N GLU A 65 -18.03 -24.42 -26.94
CA GLU A 65 -18.75 -25.56 -27.54
C GLU A 65 -19.59 -26.31 -26.51
N GLU A 66 -19.15 -26.37 -25.25
CA GLU A 66 -19.87 -26.97 -24.12
C GLU A 66 -20.96 -26.05 -23.55
N LEU A 67 -20.94 -24.74 -23.86
CA LEU A 67 -22.03 -23.85 -23.50
C LEU A 67 -23.30 -24.30 -24.23
N PRO A 68 -24.42 -24.48 -23.51
CA PRO A 68 -25.66 -24.92 -24.12
C PRO A 68 -26.10 -23.92 -25.21
N ASP A 69 -26.51 -24.45 -26.36
CA ASP A 69 -26.94 -23.66 -27.52
C ASP A 69 -28.02 -22.64 -27.08
N PRO A 70 -27.76 -21.32 -27.22
CA PRO A 70 -28.67 -20.28 -26.75
C PRO A 70 -30.02 -20.28 -27.48
N SER A 71 -30.18 -21.10 -28.52
CA SER A 71 -31.43 -21.26 -29.28
C SER A 71 -32.44 -22.24 -28.65
N GLY A 72 -32.12 -22.88 -27.52
CA GLY A 72 -33.08 -23.69 -26.77
C GLY A 72 -34.21 -22.85 -26.13
N PRO A 73 -35.50 -23.25 -26.25
CA PRO A 73 -36.66 -22.49 -25.73
C PRO A 73 -36.80 -22.49 -24.20
N ALA A 74 -35.73 -22.78 -23.45
CA ALA A 74 -35.70 -22.78 -21.99
C ALA A 74 -34.91 -21.57 -21.46
N ALA A 75 -35.18 -20.37 -21.97
CA ALA A 75 -34.82 -19.12 -21.31
C ALA A 75 -35.72 -18.92 -20.09
N ALA A 76 -35.60 -19.81 -19.10
CA ALA A 76 -35.95 -19.46 -17.74
C ALA A 76 -35.08 -18.26 -17.40
N THR A 77 -35.75 -17.14 -17.17
CA THR A 77 -35.14 -15.87 -16.81
C THR A 77 -34.41 -16.05 -15.48
N GLU A 78 -33.18 -16.55 -15.52
CA GLU A 78 -32.19 -16.21 -14.51
C GLU A 78 -32.02 -14.71 -14.64
N LYS A 79 -32.87 -13.99 -13.89
CA LYS A 79 -32.62 -12.62 -13.50
C LYS A 79 -31.32 -12.69 -12.72
N SER A 80 -30.19 -12.62 -13.45
CA SER A 80 -28.93 -12.22 -12.88
C SER A 80 -29.28 -11.02 -12.01
N PRO A 81 -29.12 -11.11 -10.68
CA PRO A 81 -29.52 -10.04 -9.81
C PRO A 81 -28.67 -8.86 -10.22
N ARG A 82 -29.25 -7.97 -11.02
CA ARG A 82 -28.78 -6.60 -11.21
C ARG A 82 -28.79 -6.01 -9.81
N ARG A 83 -27.69 -6.22 -9.09
CA ARG A 83 -27.41 -5.54 -7.83
C ARG A 83 -27.44 -4.07 -8.21
N LYS A 84 -28.51 -3.40 -7.78
CA LYS A 84 -28.66 -1.96 -7.86
C LYS A 84 -27.74 -1.25 -6.87
N ASP A 85 -27.12 -1.98 -5.95
CA ASP A 85 -26.01 -1.49 -5.14
C ASP A 85 -24.78 -1.36 -6.03
N GLY A 86 -24.29 -0.13 -6.14
CA GLY A 86 -23.14 0.24 -6.94
C GLY A 86 -21.93 -0.68 -6.70
N ASP A 87 -21.21 -0.88 -7.79
CA ASP A 87 -20.07 -1.76 -8.00
C ASP A 87 -18.88 -1.57 -7.03
N GLU A 88 -19.00 -0.60 -6.14
CA GLU A 88 -17.94 -0.11 -5.28
C GLU A 88 -17.89 -0.85 -3.92
N SER A 89 -18.89 -1.68 -3.61
CA SER A 89 -19.04 -2.42 -2.34
C SER A 89 -18.14 -3.64 -2.15
N LEU A 90 -17.11 -3.83 -2.97
CA LEU A 90 -16.24 -5.01 -2.93
C LEU A 90 -14.93 -4.76 -2.16
N PRO A 91 -14.36 -5.78 -1.47
CA PRO A 91 -13.05 -5.68 -0.82
C PRO A 91 -11.97 -5.10 -1.74
N LEU A 92 -10.92 -4.47 -1.19
CA LEU A 92 -9.87 -3.84 -2.00
C LEU A 92 -9.30 -4.82 -3.04
N LEU A 93 -9.04 -6.06 -2.62
CA LEU A 93 -8.53 -7.12 -3.47
C LEU A 93 -9.52 -7.49 -4.58
N THR A 94 -10.82 -7.53 -4.28
CA THR A 94 -11.87 -7.74 -5.27
C THR A 94 -12.03 -6.54 -6.21
N ARG A 95 -11.91 -5.30 -5.72
CA ARG A 95 -12.04 -4.07 -6.53
C ARG A 95 -10.87 -3.88 -7.48
N SER A 96 -9.64 -3.95 -6.98
CA SER A 96 -8.44 -3.86 -7.80
C SER A 96 -8.54 -4.89 -8.93
N SER A 97 -9.06 -6.07 -8.60
CA SER A 97 -9.16 -7.15 -9.53
C SER A 97 -10.29 -7.08 -10.56
N ARG A 98 -11.16 -6.07 -10.59
CA ARG A 98 -12.26 -6.09 -11.57
C ARG A 98 -11.73 -5.96 -13.01
N LEU A 99 -12.27 -6.78 -13.90
CA LEU A 99 -12.08 -6.66 -15.35
C LEU A 99 -13.00 -5.57 -15.93
N ASP A 100 -14.06 -5.25 -15.19
CA ASP A 100 -15.20 -4.44 -15.57
C ASP A 100 -14.96 -2.93 -15.39
N TYR A 101 -13.76 -2.53 -14.95
CA TYR A 101 -13.37 -1.11 -15.05
C TYR A 101 -13.13 -0.82 -16.54
N TYR A 102 -14.19 -0.39 -17.23
CA TYR A 102 -14.24 0.01 -18.64
C TYR A 102 -13.44 1.30 -18.90
N GLY A 103 -12.24 1.43 -18.33
CA GLY A 103 -11.26 2.37 -18.85
C GLY A 103 -11.05 2.06 -20.32
N HIS A 104 -10.93 3.10 -21.15
CA HIS A 104 -10.71 2.89 -22.58
C HIS A 104 -9.50 1.94 -22.76
N PRO A 105 -9.59 0.90 -23.60
CA PRO A 105 -8.52 -0.10 -23.72
C PRO A 105 -7.18 0.53 -24.09
N GLU A 106 -7.22 1.70 -24.73
CA GLU A 106 -6.05 2.42 -25.21
C GLU A 106 -5.58 3.55 -24.27
N MET A 107 -6.36 3.93 -23.26
CA MET A 107 -6.02 5.05 -22.36
C MET A 107 -5.76 4.58 -20.93
N ILE A 108 -4.74 5.19 -20.31
CA ILE A 108 -4.38 4.99 -18.91
C ILE A 108 -5.29 5.87 -18.05
N ASP A 109 -6.06 5.25 -17.16
CA ASP A 109 -6.89 5.96 -16.19
C ASP A 109 -6.06 6.39 -14.96
N LEU A 110 -5.38 7.53 -15.08
CA LEU A 110 -4.56 8.07 -13.99
C LEU A 110 -5.36 8.46 -12.74
N LYS A 111 -6.66 8.75 -12.87
CA LYS A 111 -7.52 9.06 -11.71
C LYS A 111 -7.83 7.80 -10.91
N TYR A 112 -8.10 6.70 -11.61
CA TYR A 112 -8.27 5.40 -10.99
C TYR A 112 -7.01 4.96 -10.24
N LEU A 113 -5.84 5.09 -10.88
CA LEU A 113 -4.56 4.75 -10.24
C LEU A 113 -4.28 5.59 -9.00
N ASP A 114 -4.51 6.90 -9.08
CA ASP A 114 -4.37 7.82 -7.96
C ASP A 114 -5.30 7.47 -6.80
N SER A 115 -6.57 7.15 -7.09
CA SER A 115 -7.52 6.70 -6.08
C SER A 115 -7.05 5.42 -5.39
N LEU A 116 -6.57 4.42 -6.14
CA LEU A 116 -6.05 3.17 -5.58
C LEU A 116 -4.84 3.42 -4.68
N VAL A 117 -3.81 4.10 -5.20
CA VAL A 117 -2.55 4.34 -4.49
C VAL A 117 -2.76 5.21 -3.25
N LYS A 118 -3.56 6.28 -3.33
CA LYS A 118 -3.88 7.12 -2.17
C LYS A 118 -4.71 6.39 -1.13
N THR A 119 -5.57 5.45 -1.54
CA THR A 119 -6.31 4.59 -0.61
C THR A 119 -5.36 3.66 0.14
N SER A 120 -4.45 2.97 -0.57
CA SER A 120 -3.44 2.10 0.07
C SER A 120 -2.48 2.87 0.96
N LEU A 121 -2.05 4.07 0.56
CA LEU A 121 -1.25 4.96 1.42
C LEU A 121 -1.99 5.32 2.70
N ALA A 122 -3.26 5.69 2.59
CA ALA A 122 -4.08 6.07 3.74
C ALA A 122 -4.37 4.88 4.66
N GLU A 123 -4.40 3.65 4.14
CA GLU A 123 -4.49 2.42 4.93
C GLU A 123 -3.16 2.13 5.65
N ALA A 124 -2.02 2.26 4.96
CA ALA A 124 -0.69 2.07 5.56
C ALA A 124 -0.40 3.07 6.69
N GLN A 125 -0.81 4.32 6.51
CA GLN A 125 -0.70 5.35 7.56
C GLN A 125 -1.61 5.05 8.76
N ASP A 126 -2.81 4.51 8.52
CA ASP A 126 -3.73 4.11 9.59
C ASP A 126 -3.21 2.87 10.36
N ASP A 127 -2.59 1.89 9.67
CA ASP A 127 -1.91 0.76 10.32
C ASP A 127 -0.83 1.24 11.30
N LEU A 128 0.06 2.15 10.86
CA LEU A 128 1.06 2.76 11.75
C LEU A 128 0.41 3.47 12.94
N TRP A 129 -0.65 4.24 12.70
CA TRP A 129 -1.39 4.93 13.77
C TRP A 129 -1.96 3.95 14.80
N GLN A 130 -2.61 2.87 14.35
CA GLN A 130 -3.17 1.86 15.24
C GLN A 130 -2.07 1.15 16.04
N LEU A 131 -0.98 0.76 15.40
CA LEU A 131 0.16 0.13 16.08
C LEU A 131 0.80 1.04 17.13
N ARG A 132 0.71 2.36 16.97
CA ARG A 132 1.21 3.35 17.94
C ARG A 132 0.20 3.71 19.04
N ARG A 133 -1.07 3.32 18.90
CA ARG A 133 -2.14 3.60 19.88
C ARG A 133 -2.58 2.36 20.66
N ASP A 134 -2.79 1.24 19.99
CA ASP A 134 -3.28 0.00 20.56
C ASP A 134 -2.13 -0.96 20.88
N ALA A 135 -1.82 -1.08 22.18
CA ALA A 135 -0.76 -1.96 22.67
C ALA A 135 -1.06 -3.44 22.42
N GLY A 136 -2.34 -3.85 22.41
CA GLY A 136 -2.74 -5.23 22.12
C GLY A 136 -2.54 -5.59 20.66
N LEU A 137 -2.97 -4.71 19.75
CA LEU A 137 -2.73 -4.86 18.32
C LEU A 137 -1.24 -4.89 18.00
N TRP A 138 -0.45 -3.98 18.58
CA TRP A 138 1.01 -3.97 18.42
C TRP A 138 1.67 -5.26 18.90
N ALA A 139 1.30 -5.77 20.08
CA ALA A 139 1.84 -7.01 20.61
C ALA A 139 1.47 -8.22 19.73
N ASN A 140 0.23 -8.28 19.23
CA ASN A 140 -0.20 -9.30 18.28
C ASN A 140 0.59 -9.21 16.97
N ARG A 141 0.77 -8.00 16.43
CA ARG A 141 1.54 -7.75 15.21
C ARG A 141 2.98 -8.20 15.37
N LEU A 142 3.65 -7.82 16.46
CA LEU A 142 5.00 -8.30 16.80
C LEU A 142 5.07 -9.82 16.92
N GLY A 143 4.03 -10.45 17.49
CA GLY A 143 3.92 -11.89 17.65
C GLY A 143 3.89 -12.66 16.32
N VAL A 144 3.33 -12.07 15.26
CA VAL A 144 3.28 -12.66 13.91
C VAL A 144 4.40 -12.21 13.00
N THR A 145 5.11 -11.12 13.32
CA THR A 145 6.29 -10.67 12.57
C THR A 145 7.41 -11.73 12.61
N PRO A 146 8.04 -12.08 11.47
CA PRO A 146 9.14 -13.03 11.44
C PRO A 146 10.28 -12.65 12.39
N ALA A 147 10.82 -13.64 13.11
CA ALA A 147 11.99 -13.49 13.96
C ALA A 147 13.32 -13.72 13.21
N THR A 148 13.25 -13.94 11.89
CA THR A 148 14.43 -14.08 11.04
C THR A 148 15.33 -12.86 11.17
N PRO A 149 16.67 -13.03 11.06
CA PRO A 149 17.59 -11.90 11.10
C PRO A 149 17.14 -10.76 10.19
N PRO A 150 17.18 -9.50 10.66
CA PRO A 150 17.83 -9.04 11.89
C PRO A 150 16.93 -9.04 13.15
N GLY A 151 15.74 -9.62 13.10
CA GLY A 151 14.86 -9.83 14.25
C GLY A 151 13.52 -9.08 14.15
N ARG A 152 12.60 -9.37 15.08
CA ARG A 152 11.20 -8.93 15.02
C ARG A 152 11.04 -7.41 15.00
N VAL A 153 11.80 -6.69 15.85
CA VAL A 153 11.80 -5.22 15.89
C VAL A 153 12.12 -4.64 14.51
N SER A 154 13.23 -5.06 13.90
CA SER A 154 13.64 -4.53 12.60
C SER A 154 12.67 -4.91 11.48
N ASN A 155 12.19 -6.15 11.49
CA ASN A 155 11.23 -6.61 10.50
C ASN A 155 9.90 -5.86 10.62
N LEU A 156 9.41 -5.61 11.85
CA LEU A 156 8.18 -4.82 12.06
C LEU A 156 8.34 -3.41 11.51
N LEU A 157 9.42 -2.71 11.88
CA LEU A 157 9.64 -1.34 11.43
C LEU A 157 9.78 -1.28 9.91
N ARG A 158 10.55 -2.16 9.29
CA ARG A 158 10.67 -2.22 7.83
C ARG A 158 9.35 -2.51 7.13
N THR A 159 8.56 -3.45 7.62
CA THR A 159 7.26 -3.77 7.01
C THR A 159 6.30 -2.58 7.09
N VAL A 160 6.16 -1.96 8.27
CA VAL A 160 5.19 -0.88 8.48
C VAL A 160 5.59 0.38 7.72
N PHE A 161 6.85 0.81 7.86
CA PHE A 161 7.32 2.03 7.23
C PHE A 161 7.64 1.85 5.74
N GLY A 162 8.12 0.68 5.33
CA GLY A 162 8.37 0.35 3.93
C GLY A 162 7.09 0.41 3.10
N ARG A 163 5.96 -0.10 3.64
CA ARG A 163 4.66 0.04 2.97
C ARG A 163 4.23 1.50 2.79
N ILE A 164 4.40 2.33 3.82
CA ILE A 164 4.09 3.77 3.71
C ILE A 164 5.00 4.41 2.66
N ASP A 165 6.29 4.06 2.66
CA ASP A 165 7.26 4.58 1.71
C ASP A 165 6.89 4.25 0.26
N ILE A 166 6.53 2.98 0.00
CA ILE A 166 6.08 2.49 -1.31
C ILE A 166 4.92 3.35 -1.81
N PHE A 167 3.80 3.39 -1.09
CA PHE A 167 2.60 4.06 -1.59
C PHE A 167 2.72 5.59 -1.57
N HIS A 168 3.55 6.15 -0.69
CA HIS A 168 3.87 7.57 -0.71
C HIS A 168 4.68 7.93 -1.95
N THR A 169 5.66 7.12 -2.30
CA THR A 169 6.50 7.33 -3.48
C THR A 169 5.70 7.16 -4.77
N LEU A 170 4.84 6.14 -4.84
CA LEU A 170 3.89 5.96 -5.94
C LEU A 170 2.93 7.14 -6.09
N SER A 171 2.37 7.65 -4.97
CA SER A 171 1.48 8.81 -4.99
C SER A 171 2.20 10.04 -5.56
N ARG A 172 3.44 10.29 -5.15
CA ARG A 172 4.24 11.43 -5.67
C ARG A 172 4.53 11.31 -7.17
N HIS A 173 4.80 10.10 -7.66
CA HIS A 173 4.97 9.87 -9.09
C HIS A 173 3.69 10.14 -9.85
N LEU A 174 2.56 9.61 -9.37
CA LEU A 174 1.26 9.87 -9.98
C LEU A 174 0.92 11.36 -10.00
N ASP A 175 1.17 12.09 -8.91
CA ASP A 175 0.96 13.54 -8.87
C ASP A 175 1.85 14.25 -9.91
N THR A 176 3.10 13.79 -10.11
CA THR A 176 4.00 14.31 -11.17
C THR A 176 3.44 14.07 -12.57
N VAL A 177 2.98 12.85 -12.86
CA VAL A 177 2.39 12.51 -14.16
C VAL A 177 1.11 13.30 -14.40
N GLN A 178 0.23 13.43 -13.40
CA GLN A 178 -1.03 14.16 -13.53
C GLN A 178 -0.85 15.68 -13.72
N GLN A 179 0.22 16.25 -13.17
CA GLN A 179 0.52 17.68 -13.32
C GLN A 179 1.06 18.04 -14.71
N HIS A 180 1.59 17.06 -15.45
CA HIS A 180 2.10 17.29 -16.78
C HIS A 180 0.96 17.69 -17.75
N ASP A 181 1.21 18.69 -18.60
CA ASP A 181 0.16 19.40 -19.37
C ASP A 181 -0.71 18.48 -20.25
N LEU A 182 -0.12 17.40 -20.77
CA LEU A 182 -0.81 16.39 -21.56
C LEU A 182 -1.90 15.63 -20.77
N PHE A 183 -1.69 15.43 -19.47
CA PHE A 183 -2.62 14.69 -18.61
C PHE A 183 -3.60 15.62 -17.91
N ARG A 184 -3.19 16.87 -17.65
CA ARG A 184 -4.10 17.92 -17.15
C ARG A 184 -5.25 18.22 -18.12
N SER A 185 -5.01 18.02 -19.41
CA SER A 185 -5.97 18.22 -20.49
C SER A 185 -6.79 16.97 -20.85
N GLN A 186 -6.68 15.85 -20.11
CA GLN A 186 -7.38 14.56 -20.37
C GLN A 186 -8.91 14.58 -20.15
N TYR A 187 -9.56 15.66 -20.52
CA TYR A 187 -10.96 15.70 -20.91
C TYR A 187 -10.99 16.32 -22.32
N TYR A 188 -11.11 15.47 -23.35
CA TYR A 188 -11.23 15.79 -24.79
C TYR A 188 -9.91 16.15 -25.51
N ALA A 189 -9.62 15.65 -26.72
CA ALA A 189 -10.53 15.23 -27.78
C ALA A 189 -10.11 13.89 -28.41
N ARG A 190 -11.11 13.11 -28.82
CA ARG A 190 -11.01 11.95 -29.72
C ARG A 190 -9.88 12.14 -30.75
N LEU A 191 -8.79 11.41 -30.57
CA LEU A 191 -8.11 10.52 -31.54
C LEU A 191 -8.01 10.90 -33.03
N ASP A 192 -8.17 12.17 -33.43
CA ASP A 192 -7.87 12.63 -34.80
C ASP A 192 -6.75 13.66 -34.87
N SER A 193 -6.38 14.29 -33.75
CA SER A 193 -5.20 15.15 -33.69
C SER A 193 -4.00 14.30 -33.25
N LYS A 194 -3.03 14.14 -34.15
CA LYS A 194 -1.71 13.56 -33.90
C LYS A 194 -1.27 13.80 -32.46
N LEU A 195 -1.01 12.72 -31.73
CA LEU A 195 -0.41 12.82 -30.40
C LEU A 195 0.81 13.73 -30.52
N PRO A 196 0.99 14.71 -29.61
CA PRO A 196 2.21 15.51 -29.60
C PRO A 196 3.41 14.56 -29.59
N GLU A 197 4.40 14.81 -30.46
CA GLU A 197 5.65 14.02 -30.55
C GLU A 197 6.53 14.15 -29.28
N GLY A 198 5.92 14.44 -28.12
CA GLY A 198 6.59 14.68 -26.86
C GLY A 198 7.05 13.38 -26.22
N GLY A 199 8.34 13.07 -26.35
CA GLY A 199 9.00 11.99 -25.62
C GLY A 199 8.83 12.07 -24.09
N ASP A 200 8.53 13.25 -23.54
CA ASP A 200 8.36 13.47 -22.11
C ASP A 200 7.17 12.70 -21.50
N ALA A 201 6.03 12.64 -22.21
CA ALA A 201 4.87 11.87 -21.73
C ALA A 201 5.18 10.38 -21.67
N LEU A 202 5.82 9.87 -22.73
CA LEU A 202 6.24 8.47 -22.79
C LEU A 202 7.24 8.19 -21.66
N ARG A 203 8.24 9.06 -21.46
CA ARG A 203 9.21 8.94 -20.36
C ARG A 203 8.53 8.89 -18.99
N LEU A 204 7.58 9.78 -18.72
CA LEU A 204 6.84 9.80 -17.45
C LEU A 204 6.01 8.53 -17.23
N LEU A 205 5.32 8.04 -18.27
CA LEU A 205 4.52 6.82 -18.18
C LEU A 205 5.38 5.55 -18.09
N THR A 206 6.48 5.48 -18.83
CA THR A 206 7.47 4.39 -18.72
C THR A 206 8.09 4.38 -17.33
N SER A 207 8.43 5.55 -16.79
CA SER A 207 8.95 5.70 -15.42
C SER A 207 7.91 5.18 -14.42
N LEU A 208 6.67 5.67 -14.50
CA LEU A 208 5.58 5.22 -13.62
C LEU A 208 5.37 3.69 -13.69
N HIS A 209 5.41 3.10 -14.89
CA HIS A 209 5.31 1.65 -15.08
C HIS A 209 6.49 0.91 -14.43
N GLY A 210 7.73 1.38 -14.64
CA GLY A 210 8.93 0.81 -14.04
C GLY A 210 8.88 0.85 -12.50
N VAL A 211 8.43 1.96 -11.93
CA VAL A 211 8.24 2.09 -10.47
C VAL A 211 7.24 1.06 -9.94
N PHE A 212 6.07 0.90 -10.58
CA PHE A 212 5.13 -0.14 -10.15
C PHE A 212 5.71 -1.55 -10.31
N SER A 213 6.55 -1.79 -11.32
CA SER A 213 7.18 -3.10 -11.51
C SER A 213 8.17 -3.40 -10.39
N SER A 214 9.04 -2.45 -10.06
CA SER A 214 10.00 -2.59 -8.97
C SER A 214 9.31 -2.81 -7.62
N VAL A 215 8.26 -2.04 -7.33
CA VAL A 215 7.45 -2.23 -6.11
C VAL A 215 6.84 -3.64 -6.07
N LEU A 216 6.35 -4.15 -7.19
CA LEU A 216 5.79 -5.50 -7.21
C LEU A 216 6.85 -6.56 -6.87
N GLU A 217 8.09 -6.41 -7.35
CA GLU A 217 9.19 -7.31 -6.99
C GLU A 217 9.54 -7.20 -5.49
N GLU A 218 9.55 -5.99 -4.92
CA GLU A 218 9.72 -5.79 -3.47
C GLU A 218 8.64 -6.55 -2.66
N GLU A 219 7.38 -6.52 -3.11
CA GLU A 219 6.27 -7.23 -2.46
C GLU A 219 6.38 -8.76 -2.62
N PHE A 220 6.89 -9.25 -3.75
CA PHE A 220 7.20 -10.68 -3.91
C PHE A 220 8.26 -11.13 -2.90
N ASP A 221 9.35 -10.36 -2.75
CA ASP A 221 10.41 -10.65 -1.80
C ASP A 221 9.90 -10.60 -0.34
N LEU A 222 9.05 -9.63 -0.03
CA LEU A 222 8.39 -9.54 1.27
C LEU A 222 7.52 -10.77 1.54
N LEU A 223 6.66 -11.16 0.58
CA LEU A 223 5.79 -12.32 0.71
C LEU A 223 6.60 -13.62 0.86
N HIS A 224 7.71 -13.75 0.13
CA HIS A 224 8.62 -14.88 0.21
C HIS A 224 9.19 -15.06 1.61
N SER A 225 9.50 -13.96 2.30
CA SER A 225 10.09 -13.96 3.65
C SER A 225 9.16 -14.53 4.73
N PHE A 226 7.85 -14.58 4.50
CA PHE A 226 6.90 -15.10 5.48
C PHE A 226 6.90 -16.62 5.52
N ALA A 227 6.90 -17.21 6.72
CA ALA A 227 6.86 -18.66 6.88
C ALA A 227 5.50 -19.29 6.53
N TRP A 228 4.42 -18.50 6.49
CA TRP A 228 3.06 -19.00 6.32
C TRP A 228 2.80 -19.65 4.95
N SER A 229 1.96 -20.67 4.94
CA SER A 229 1.50 -21.41 3.76
C SER A 229 0.14 -22.07 4.05
N PRO A 230 -0.78 -22.15 3.10
CA PRO A 230 -2.18 -22.58 3.33
C PRO A 230 -2.40 -24.12 3.47
N GLN A 231 -1.42 -24.89 3.92
CA GLN A 231 -1.27 -26.34 3.62
C GLN A 231 -2.33 -27.32 4.16
N GLU A 232 -3.13 -26.99 5.18
CA GLU A 232 -3.99 -28.00 5.84
C GLU A 232 -5.50 -27.83 5.61
N CYS A 233 -5.96 -26.66 5.17
CA CYS A 233 -7.39 -26.36 5.03
C CYS A 233 -7.77 -25.65 3.72
N ALA A 234 -6.80 -25.42 2.83
CA ALA A 234 -7.06 -24.75 1.56
C ALA A 234 -7.31 -25.73 0.42
N SER A 235 -8.02 -25.25 -0.60
CA SER A 235 -8.10 -25.93 -1.89
C SER A 235 -6.72 -26.12 -2.51
N ASP A 236 -6.56 -27.17 -3.33
CA ASP A 236 -5.33 -27.39 -4.10
C ASP A 236 -4.99 -26.19 -5.00
N THR A 237 -6.03 -25.52 -5.53
CA THR A 237 -5.92 -24.29 -6.33
C THR A 237 -5.28 -23.17 -5.53
N LEU A 238 -5.79 -22.84 -4.34
CA LEU A 238 -5.25 -21.80 -3.48
C LEU A 238 -3.80 -22.12 -3.09
N SER A 239 -3.54 -23.35 -2.67
CA SER A 239 -2.19 -23.79 -2.28
C SER A 239 -1.18 -23.69 -3.43
N ARG A 240 -1.59 -24.02 -4.65
CA ARG A 240 -0.75 -23.91 -5.85
C ARG A 240 -0.51 -22.46 -6.23
N LEU A 241 -1.56 -21.64 -6.35
CA LEU A 241 -1.43 -20.25 -6.76
C LEU A 241 -0.67 -19.42 -5.72
N PHE A 242 -0.97 -19.58 -4.43
CA PHE A 242 -0.25 -18.88 -3.38
C PHE A 242 1.23 -19.23 -3.38
N ARG A 243 1.59 -20.51 -3.55
CA ARG A 243 2.98 -20.94 -3.71
C ARG A 243 3.64 -20.29 -4.92
N MET A 244 2.97 -20.26 -6.06
CA MET A 244 3.50 -19.62 -7.28
C MET A 244 3.75 -18.12 -7.07
N VAL A 245 2.82 -17.41 -6.43
CA VAL A 245 3.02 -16.00 -6.06
C VAL A 245 4.20 -15.87 -5.10
N LYS A 246 4.25 -16.67 -4.03
CA LYS A 246 5.32 -16.64 -3.03
C LYS A 246 6.73 -16.96 -3.59
N THR A 247 6.81 -17.76 -4.65
CA THR A 247 8.09 -18.08 -5.32
C THR A 247 8.35 -17.21 -6.54
N ASN A 248 7.54 -16.16 -6.78
CA ASN A 248 7.59 -15.32 -7.96
C ASN A 248 7.70 -16.15 -9.26
N ASP A 249 6.86 -17.19 -9.37
CA ASP A 249 6.87 -18.11 -10.51
C ASP A 249 6.49 -17.33 -11.79
N PRO A 250 7.30 -17.35 -12.85
CA PRO A 250 7.06 -16.53 -14.04
C PRO A 250 5.71 -16.80 -14.72
N SER A 251 5.12 -17.99 -14.50
CA SER A 251 3.80 -18.34 -15.02
C SER A 251 2.69 -17.43 -14.48
N ILE A 252 2.84 -16.82 -13.30
CA ILE A 252 1.83 -15.89 -12.77
C ILE A 252 1.70 -14.62 -13.60
N ARG A 253 2.79 -14.18 -14.25
CA ARG A 253 2.78 -13.03 -15.17
C ARG A 253 2.03 -13.40 -16.46
N VAL A 254 2.24 -14.61 -16.97
CA VAL A 254 1.54 -15.15 -18.16
C VAL A 254 0.04 -15.34 -17.89
N MET A 255 -0.33 -15.83 -16.70
CA MET A 255 -1.74 -15.95 -16.28
C MET A 255 -2.43 -14.59 -16.08
N GLY A 256 -1.65 -13.51 -15.96
CA GLY A 256 -2.12 -12.19 -15.57
C GLY A 256 -2.27 -12.10 -14.06
N LEU A 257 -1.35 -11.40 -13.40
CA LEU A 257 -1.31 -11.29 -11.94
C LEU A 257 -2.65 -10.81 -11.33
N PRO A 258 -3.37 -9.80 -11.88
CA PRO A 258 -4.68 -9.44 -11.36
C PRO A 258 -5.72 -10.57 -11.41
N ALA A 259 -5.61 -11.52 -12.34
CA ALA A 259 -6.49 -12.69 -12.38
C ALA A 259 -6.10 -13.72 -11.32
N VAL A 260 -4.79 -13.95 -11.14
CA VAL A 260 -4.27 -14.82 -10.07
C VAL A 260 -4.74 -14.33 -8.69
N MET A 261 -4.62 -13.02 -8.43
CA MET A 261 -5.06 -12.44 -7.16
C MET A 261 -6.57 -12.60 -6.92
N ARG A 262 -7.42 -12.51 -7.97
CA ARG A 262 -8.86 -12.82 -7.85
C ARG A 262 -9.12 -14.21 -7.35
N VAL A 263 -8.45 -15.17 -7.98
CA VAL A 263 -8.67 -16.58 -7.67
C VAL A 263 -8.21 -16.82 -6.24
N ILE A 264 -7.06 -16.28 -5.82
CA ILE A 264 -6.63 -16.35 -4.42
C ILE A 264 -7.68 -15.75 -3.46
N ASP A 265 -8.23 -14.57 -3.74
CA ASP A 265 -9.30 -13.96 -2.93
C ASP A 265 -10.51 -14.89 -2.77
N ARG A 266 -11.00 -15.36 -3.91
CA ARG A 266 -12.22 -16.15 -4.00
C ARG A 266 -12.04 -17.45 -3.23
N GLU A 267 -10.92 -18.13 -3.43
CA GLU A 267 -10.64 -19.39 -2.73
C GLU A 267 -10.46 -19.15 -1.23
N LEU A 268 -9.86 -18.03 -0.80
CA LEU A 268 -9.78 -17.65 0.62
C LEU A 268 -11.17 -17.40 1.23
N GLN A 269 -12.08 -16.79 0.48
CA GLN A 269 -13.47 -16.54 0.89
C GLN A 269 -14.27 -17.85 0.98
N GLU A 270 -14.23 -18.67 -0.08
CA GLU A 270 -14.97 -19.93 -0.19
C GLU A 270 -14.52 -20.96 0.85
N SER A 271 -13.23 -20.99 1.19
CA SER A 271 -12.68 -21.88 2.22
C SER A 271 -12.84 -21.36 3.66
N GLY A 272 -13.32 -20.13 3.86
CA GLY A 272 -13.38 -19.50 5.18
C GLY A 272 -12.00 -19.26 5.81
N MET A 273 -10.93 -19.28 5.01
CA MET A 273 -9.54 -19.15 5.47
C MET A 273 -9.13 -17.72 5.78
N GLN A 274 -9.94 -16.71 5.42
CA GLN A 274 -9.59 -15.30 5.62
C GLN A 274 -9.17 -14.95 7.05
N GLU A 275 -9.81 -15.54 8.06
CA GLU A 275 -9.50 -15.30 9.48
C GLU A 275 -8.20 -16.00 9.93
N GLN A 276 -7.75 -17.01 9.18
CA GLN A 276 -6.55 -17.79 9.49
C GLN A 276 -5.29 -17.24 8.80
N VAL A 277 -5.45 -16.42 7.75
CA VAL A 277 -4.31 -15.77 7.09
C VAL A 277 -3.73 -14.72 8.02
N PRO A 278 -2.42 -14.78 8.35
CA PRO A 278 -1.77 -13.75 9.14
C PRO A 278 -1.96 -12.39 8.49
N PHE A 279 -2.26 -11.37 9.30
CA PHE A 279 -2.51 -10.02 8.81
C PHE A 279 -1.39 -9.49 7.89
N VAL A 280 -0.12 -9.80 8.18
CA VAL A 280 1.04 -9.43 7.31
C VAL A 280 0.94 -10.03 5.91
N VAL A 281 0.48 -11.28 5.80
CA VAL A 281 0.35 -11.97 4.51
C VAL A 281 -0.83 -11.40 3.74
N MET A 282 -1.97 -11.21 4.40
CA MET A 282 -3.15 -10.62 3.77
C MET A 282 -2.87 -9.21 3.26
N GLN A 283 -2.10 -8.42 4.02
CA GLN A 283 -1.67 -7.08 3.63
C GLN A 283 -0.77 -7.11 2.38
N ALA A 284 0.25 -7.96 2.35
CA ALA A 284 1.09 -8.12 1.17
C ALA A 284 0.27 -8.56 -0.06
N LEU A 285 -0.68 -9.50 0.09
CA LEU A 285 -1.58 -9.89 -0.99
C LEU A 285 -2.46 -8.71 -1.47
N ASN A 286 -2.96 -7.87 -0.56
CA ASN A 286 -3.73 -6.67 -0.93
C ASN A 286 -2.86 -5.68 -1.70
N ASP A 287 -1.66 -5.41 -1.21
CA ASP A 287 -0.71 -4.46 -1.81
C ASP A 287 -0.29 -4.93 -3.21
N MET A 288 0.07 -6.21 -3.35
CA MET A 288 0.35 -6.85 -4.66
C MET A 288 -0.83 -6.74 -5.62
N SER A 289 -2.05 -6.93 -5.13
CA SER A 289 -3.25 -6.83 -5.98
C SER A 289 -3.47 -5.41 -6.50
N VAL A 290 -3.21 -4.39 -5.68
CA VAL A 290 -3.25 -2.98 -6.10
C VAL A 290 -2.16 -2.71 -7.13
N VAL A 291 -0.92 -3.06 -6.84
CA VAL A 291 0.22 -2.81 -7.73
C VAL A 291 0.09 -3.56 -9.06
N ALA A 292 -0.38 -4.81 -9.05
CA ALA A 292 -0.64 -5.60 -10.25
C ALA A 292 -1.64 -4.92 -11.20
N VAL A 293 -2.62 -4.21 -10.64
CA VAL A 293 -3.67 -3.51 -11.39
C VAL A 293 -3.14 -2.20 -11.93
N CYS A 294 -2.35 -1.48 -11.13
CA CYS A 294 -1.59 -0.32 -11.60
C CYS A 294 -0.65 -0.69 -12.75
N LEU A 295 0.05 -1.83 -12.66
CA LEU A 295 0.89 -2.35 -13.74
C LEU A 295 0.12 -2.64 -15.01
N ARG A 296 -1.01 -3.35 -14.90
CA ARG A 296 -1.89 -3.63 -16.04
C ARG A 296 -2.37 -2.34 -16.72
N GLU A 297 -2.75 -1.35 -15.93
CA GLU A 297 -3.26 -0.08 -16.45
C GLU A 297 -2.15 0.75 -17.09
N THR A 298 -1.01 0.88 -16.44
CA THR A 298 0.14 1.63 -16.97
C THR A 298 0.78 0.94 -18.17
N ALA A 299 0.67 -0.39 -18.32
CA ALA A 299 1.14 -1.10 -19.50
C ALA A 299 0.50 -0.60 -20.81
N LYS A 300 -0.65 0.08 -20.77
CA LYS A 300 -1.24 0.72 -21.95
C LYS A 300 -0.33 1.81 -22.57
N HIS A 301 0.70 2.28 -21.87
CA HIS A 301 1.71 3.19 -22.44
C HIS A 301 2.46 2.57 -23.63
N TYR A 302 2.50 1.24 -23.76
CA TYR A 302 3.07 0.57 -24.93
C TYR A 302 2.39 0.97 -26.25
N ASN A 303 1.13 1.42 -26.21
CA ASN A 303 0.44 1.95 -27.38
C ASN A 303 1.09 3.25 -27.93
N LEU A 304 1.89 3.93 -27.11
CA LEU A 304 2.60 5.16 -27.45
C LEU A 304 4.04 4.88 -27.93
N VAL A 305 4.50 3.64 -27.81
CA VAL A 305 5.86 3.24 -28.18
C VAL A 305 5.95 3.07 -29.69
N SER A 306 6.74 3.94 -30.33
CA SER A 306 6.99 3.87 -31.78
C SER A 306 8.16 2.93 -32.13
N SER A 307 9.09 2.74 -31.19
CA SER A 307 10.30 1.93 -31.36
C SER A 307 10.59 1.16 -30.07
N PHE A 308 10.56 -0.17 -30.13
CA PHE A 308 10.82 -1.03 -28.97
C PHE A 308 12.25 -0.92 -28.45
N ASN A 309 13.23 -0.70 -29.35
CA ASN A 309 14.62 -0.57 -28.95
C ASN A 309 14.85 0.71 -28.14
N ASP A 310 14.30 1.84 -28.59
CA ASP A 310 14.43 3.11 -27.89
C ASP A 310 13.67 3.09 -26.56
N HIS A 311 12.51 2.42 -26.53
CA HIS A 311 11.77 2.20 -25.29
C HIS A 311 12.55 1.33 -24.29
N ALA A 312 13.21 0.26 -24.74
CA ALA A 312 14.01 -0.58 -23.86
C ALA A 312 15.21 0.17 -23.26
N ILE A 313 15.89 1.00 -24.05
CA ILE A 313 16.97 1.88 -23.56
C ILE A 313 16.41 2.84 -22.50
N LEU A 314 15.32 3.53 -22.82
CA LEU A 314 14.65 4.45 -21.90
C LEU A 314 14.19 3.77 -20.61
N ALA A 315 13.62 2.57 -20.70
CA ALA A 315 13.16 1.82 -19.53
C ALA A 315 14.33 1.46 -18.61
N ASN A 316 15.45 0.98 -19.16
CA ASN A 316 16.66 0.68 -18.37
C ASN A 316 17.24 1.95 -17.71
N GLU A 317 17.30 3.07 -18.42
CA GLU A 317 17.76 4.35 -17.85
C GLU A 317 16.88 4.79 -16.67
N LEU A 318 15.56 4.67 -16.82
CA LEU A 318 14.60 5.03 -15.79
C LEU A 318 14.62 4.06 -14.60
N GLU A 319 14.90 2.79 -14.83
CA GLU A 319 15.10 1.80 -13.77
C GLU A 319 16.34 2.14 -12.94
N GLU A 320 17.47 2.49 -13.58
CA GLU A 320 18.66 2.97 -12.87
C GLU A 320 18.44 4.29 -12.11
N GLU A 321 17.61 5.20 -12.64
CA GLU A 321 17.21 6.43 -11.93
C GLU A 321 16.37 6.10 -10.69
N TRP A 322 15.45 5.15 -10.82
CA TRP A 322 14.60 4.69 -9.74
C TRP A 322 15.39 4.04 -8.60
N GLU A 323 16.37 3.18 -8.92
CA GLU A 323 17.25 2.57 -7.91
C GLU A 323 18.03 3.62 -7.08
N LYS A 324 18.29 4.80 -7.67
CA LYS A 324 18.99 5.91 -7.01
C LYS A 324 18.04 6.83 -6.24
N GLN A 325 16.73 6.65 -6.38
CA GLN A 325 15.75 7.56 -5.79
C GLN A 325 15.72 7.42 -4.27
N GLU A 326 15.65 8.56 -3.58
CA GLU A 326 15.47 8.58 -2.13
C GLU A 326 14.11 7.99 -1.73
N ARG A 327 14.15 7.01 -0.83
CA ARG A 327 13.00 6.38 -0.16
C ARG A 327 12.93 6.94 1.27
N PRO A 328 12.28 8.10 1.49
CA PRO A 328 12.53 8.93 2.67
C PRO A 328 12.07 8.30 3.99
N TRP A 329 10.96 7.53 4.00
CA TRP A 329 10.51 6.80 5.18
C TRP A 329 11.38 5.58 5.45
N SER A 330 11.76 4.83 4.41
CA SER A 330 12.69 3.70 4.55
C SER A 330 14.06 4.18 5.03
N SER A 331 14.58 5.31 4.51
CA SER A 331 15.84 5.91 4.97
C SER A 331 15.77 6.29 6.44
N VAL A 332 14.69 6.95 6.90
CA VAL A 332 14.53 7.28 8.33
C VAL A 332 14.54 6.02 9.19
N VAL A 333 13.91 4.94 8.75
CA VAL A 333 13.90 3.67 9.50
C VAL A 333 15.26 2.99 9.50
N GLU A 334 15.97 2.94 8.37
CA GLU A 334 17.30 2.35 8.33
C GLU A 334 18.30 3.17 9.16
N ASP A 335 18.25 4.50 9.10
CA ASP A 335 19.05 5.41 9.93
C ASP A 335 18.76 5.18 11.43
N THR A 336 17.48 5.00 11.78
CA THR A 336 17.02 4.69 13.15
C THR A 336 17.51 3.31 13.62
N LEU A 337 17.38 2.29 12.77
CA LEU A 337 17.84 0.93 13.06
C LEU A 337 19.38 0.85 13.17
N GLY A 338 20.09 1.66 12.39
CA GLY A 338 21.53 1.86 12.49
C GLY A 338 21.93 2.51 13.81
N ALA A 339 21.24 3.59 14.21
CA ALA A 339 21.48 4.31 15.45
C ALA A 339 21.20 3.48 16.71
N LEU A 340 20.15 2.64 16.68
CA LEU A 340 19.89 1.67 17.75
C LEU A 340 21.04 0.66 17.92
N GLY A 341 21.75 0.32 16.84
CA GLY A 341 22.81 -0.69 16.90
C GLY A 341 22.29 -2.11 17.17
N GLY A 342 23.19 -3.10 17.23
CA GLY A 342 22.80 -4.50 17.47
C GLY A 342 22.30 -4.75 18.89
N ASP A 343 23.00 -4.17 19.88
CA ASP A 343 22.74 -4.43 21.29
C ASP A 343 21.42 -3.82 21.77
N GLU A 344 21.11 -2.56 21.43
CA GLU A 344 19.82 -1.98 21.84
C GLU A 344 18.66 -2.65 21.11
N ARG A 345 18.82 -3.06 19.84
CA ARG A 345 17.80 -3.89 19.16
C ARG A 345 17.56 -5.21 19.89
N HIS A 346 18.60 -5.85 20.41
CA HIS A 346 18.44 -7.06 21.20
C HIS A 346 17.76 -6.77 22.54
N LYS A 347 18.16 -5.72 23.26
CA LYS A 347 17.52 -5.29 24.51
C LYS A 347 16.05 -4.96 24.30
N LEU A 348 15.72 -4.25 23.22
CA LEU A 348 14.35 -3.93 22.86
C LEU A 348 13.54 -5.20 22.57
N ASN A 349 14.10 -6.17 21.82
CA ASN A 349 13.49 -7.47 21.61
C ASN A 349 13.25 -8.23 22.93
N VAL A 350 14.19 -8.18 23.88
CA VAL A 350 14.00 -8.79 25.21
C VAL A 350 12.88 -8.08 25.97
N HIS A 351 12.88 -6.75 25.97
CA HIS A 351 11.90 -5.93 26.67
C HIS A 351 10.48 -6.17 26.16
N ILE A 352 10.25 -6.19 24.84
CA ILE A 352 8.92 -6.44 24.26
C ILE A 352 8.36 -7.83 24.63
N HIS A 353 9.21 -8.77 25.04
CA HIS A 353 8.82 -10.12 25.47
C HIS A 353 8.78 -10.31 26.99
N ASP A 354 9.17 -9.30 27.78
CA ASP A 354 9.12 -9.41 29.24
C ASP A 354 7.66 -9.38 29.72
N LYS A 355 7.13 -10.54 30.09
CA LYS A 355 5.75 -10.68 30.59
C LYS A 355 5.56 -10.07 31.98
N LYS A 356 6.63 -9.69 32.68
CA LYS A 356 6.56 -9.00 33.98
C LYS A 356 6.15 -7.54 33.84
N VAL A 357 6.40 -6.95 32.67
CA VAL A 357 5.98 -5.59 32.33
C VAL A 357 4.65 -5.65 31.59
N ASP A 358 3.69 -4.80 31.98
CA ASP A 358 2.40 -4.76 31.31
C ASP A 358 2.55 -4.36 29.83
N VAL A 359 1.61 -4.80 28.99
CA VAL A 359 1.68 -4.59 27.53
C VAL A 359 1.68 -3.10 27.16
N GLN A 360 0.99 -2.25 27.91
CA GLN A 360 0.90 -0.81 27.64
C GLN A 360 2.25 -0.13 27.91
N SER A 361 2.92 -0.48 29.01
CA SER A 361 4.24 0.05 29.33
C SER A 361 5.30 -0.38 28.32
N ARG A 362 5.30 -1.65 27.91
CA ARG A 362 6.22 -2.16 26.87
C ARG A 362 6.01 -1.47 25.52
N HIS A 363 4.75 -1.27 25.14
CA HIS A 363 4.36 -0.59 23.91
C HIS A 363 4.85 0.86 23.89
N ARG A 364 4.62 1.61 24.97
CA ARG A 364 5.09 3.00 25.09
C ARG A 364 6.61 3.09 25.11
N ALA A 365 7.29 2.25 25.89
CA ALA A 365 8.74 2.22 25.94
C ALA A 365 9.31 1.97 24.53
N PHE A 366 8.76 0.97 23.82
CA PHE A 366 9.15 0.67 22.45
C PHE A 366 9.05 1.87 21.51
N TRP A 367 7.89 2.53 21.46
CA TRP A 367 7.70 3.62 20.53
C TRP A 367 8.44 4.91 20.93
N ASN A 368 8.62 5.16 22.24
CA ASN A 368 9.44 6.27 22.72
C ASN A 368 10.93 6.09 22.36
N ASP A 369 11.44 4.86 22.49
CA ASP A 369 12.81 4.54 22.10
C ASP A 369 12.99 4.72 20.59
N VAL A 370 12.04 4.24 19.78
CA VAL A 370 12.04 4.44 18.32
C VAL A 370 12.01 5.92 17.96
N ASP A 371 11.11 6.71 18.56
CA ASP A 371 11.00 8.15 18.29
C ASP A 371 12.28 8.91 18.68
N THR A 372 12.88 8.57 19.83
CA THR A 372 14.15 9.17 20.29
C THR A 372 15.27 8.88 19.30
N HIS A 373 15.35 7.66 18.77
CA HIS A 373 16.35 7.29 17.77
C HIS A 373 16.05 7.89 16.40
N MET A 374 14.79 8.08 16.01
CA MET A 374 14.42 8.81 14.79
C MET A 374 14.87 10.27 14.85
N GLU A 375 14.67 10.94 15.98
CA GLU A 375 15.08 12.33 16.18
C GLU A 375 16.60 12.50 16.18
N THR A 376 17.31 11.58 16.83
CA THR A 376 18.78 11.66 17.00
C THR A 376 19.57 11.13 15.82
N SER A 377 18.98 10.24 14.98
CA SER A 377 19.61 9.71 13.76
C SER A 377 19.39 10.59 12.52
N SER A 378 18.55 11.62 12.62
CA SER A 378 18.26 12.57 11.53
C SER A 378 19.12 13.88 11.48
N PRO A 379 20.32 14.03 12.11
CA PRO A 379 21.00 15.32 12.13
C PRO A 379 21.60 15.62 10.76
N GLY A 380 21.06 16.63 10.08
CA GLY A 380 21.61 17.19 8.84
C GLY A 380 20.79 16.94 7.57
N LYS A 381 19.77 16.07 7.61
CA LYS A 381 18.83 15.87 6.50
C LYS A 381 17.48 16.50 6.83
N GLU A 382 17.19 17.66 6.23
CA GLU A 382 15.91 18.34 6.42
C GLU A 382 14.71 17.46 5.99
N SER A 383 14.92 16.62 4.97
CA SER A 383 13.93 15.62 4.52
C SER A 383 13.59 14.59 5.61
N SER A 384 14.59 13.99 6.25
CA SER A 384 14.40 13.05 7.37
C SER A 384 13.63 13.72 8.52
N LYS A 385 14.02 14.94 8.89
CA LYS A 385 13.34 15.71 9.95
C LYS A 385 11.88 16.01 9.61
N ALA A 386 11.57 16.33 8.35
CA ALA A 386 10.20 16.54 7.89
C ALA A 386 9.36 15.25 8.02
N ILE A 387 9.93 14.09 7.69
CA ILE A 387 9.25 12.79 7.85
C ILE A 387 9.03 12.45 9.32
N VAL A 388 10.03 12.64 10.20
CA VAL A 388 9.86 12.40 11.65
C VAL A 388 8.76 13.29 12.23
N ASN A 389 8.72 14.57 11.84
CA ASN A 389 7.64 15.48 12.23
C ASN A 389 6.29 15.01 11.69
N LEU A 390 6.23 14.54 10.45
CA LEU A 390 5.02 13.98 9.86
C LEU A 390 4.53 12.76 10.64
N ILE A 391 5.42 11.80 10.97
CA ILE A 391 5.10 10.60 11.78
C ILE A 391 4.47 11.00 13.11
N ARG A 392 5.05 11.97 13.82
CA ARG A 392 4.55 12.42 15.12
C ARG A 392 3.19 13.12 15.02
N GLN A 393 2.94 13.81 13.92
CA GLN A 393 1.67 14.50 13.68
C GLN A 393 0.56 13.54 13.24
N THR A 394 0.90 12.55 12.42
CA THR A 394 -0.06 11.58 11.87
C THR A 394 -0.33 10.45 12.85
N ALA A 395 0.67 9.99 13.60
CA ALA A 395 0.62 8.88 14.55
C ALA A 395 1.29 9.21 15.90
N PRO A 396 0.71 10.12 16.71
CA PRO A 396 1.25 10.46 18.02
C PRO A 396 1.17 9.28 19.00
N ILE A 397 2.15 9.16 19.88
CA ILE A 397 2.11 8.27 21.05
C ILE A 397 1.41 9.04 22.19
N ASP A 398 0.54 8.36 22.94
CA ASP A 398 -0.09 8.96 24.11
C ASP A 398 0.96 9.43 25.12
N ALA A 399 0.97 10.73 25.38
CA ALA A 399 1.84 11.32 26.39
C ALA A 399 1.57 10.69 27.75
N VAL A 400 2.63 10.27 28.45
CA VAL A 400 2.52 9.80 29.83
C VAL A 400 1.93 10.94 30.66
N PRO A 401 0.82 10.73 31.40
CA PRO A 401 0.33 11.72 32.33
C PRO A 401 1.47 12.08 33.29
N SER A 402 1.95 13.33 33.23
CA SER A 402 3.19 13.76 33.87
C SER A 402 3.22 13.55 35.40
N ARG A 403 2.08 13.20 36.02
CA ARG A 403 1.95 12.89 37.44
C ARG A 403 2.71 11.63 37.90
N LEU A 404 3.07 10.70 37.00
CA LEU A 404 3.87 9.51 37.34
C LEU A 404 5.35 9.60 36.92
N ALA A 405 5.71 10.56 36.06
CA ALA A 405 7.09 10.71 35.57
C ALA A 405 8.08 11.10 36.69
N ALA A 406 7.61 11.75 37.76
CA ALA A 406 8.45 12.14 38.88
C ALA A 406 8.81 10.97 39.83
N ALA A 407 8.08 9.84 39.78
CA ALA A 407 8.30 8.69 40.67
C ALA A 407 9.09 7.54 40.00
N THR A 408 9.30 7.60 38.68
CA THR A 408 9.84 6.49 37.88
C THR A 408 10.99 6.93 36.98
N SER A 409 11.86 7.83 37.46
CA SER A 409 13.16 8.09 36.85
C SER A 409 14.06 6.84 37.01
N HIS A 410 13.72 5.80 36.28
CA HIS A 410 14.39 4.50 36.22
C HIS A 410 15.46 4.49 35.11
N ASN A 411 16.15 5.61 34.88
CA ASN A 411 17.33 5.65 34.01
C ASN A 411 18.53 4.87 34.59
N ASP A 412 18.41 4.32 35.81
CA ASP A 412 19.40 3.42 36.42
C ASP A 412 19.35 1.98 35.88
N TRP A 413 18.46 1.64 34.94
CA TRP A 413 18.46 0.30 34.33
C TRP A 413 19.54 0.08 33.25
N PHE A 414 20.30 1.12 32.86
CA PHE A 414 21.26 1.02 31.76
C PHE A 414 22.74 1.09 32.14
N THR A 415 23.11 1.32 33.41
CA THR A 415 24.53 1.36 33.84
C THR A 415 24.88 0.25 34.81
N GLY A 416 25.02 -0.96 34.28
CA GLY A 416 25.65 -2.09 34.99
C GLY A 416 27.14 -2.17 34.68
N ASN A 417 27.96 -1.82 35.69
CA ASN A 417 29.40 -2.07 35.83
C ASN A 417 30.37 -1.40 34.84
N ASP A 418 30.79 -0.17 35.19
CA ASP A 418 32.21 0.13 35.12
C ASP A 418 32.62 1.07 36.27
N HIS A 419 33.67 0.71 37.01
CA HIS A 419 34.13 1.44 38.19
C HIS A 419 34.83 2.74 37.78
N SER A 420 34.06 3.81 37.54
CA SER A 420 34.60 5.16 37.43
C SER A 420 34.59 5.89 38.78
N PRO A 421 35.67 6.56 39.19
CA PRO A 421 35.77 7.18 40.50
C PRO A 421 34.81 8.37 40.63
N GLN A 422 34.13 8.44 41.77
CA GLN A 422 33.14 9.46 42.11
C GLN A 422 33.68 10.89 41.90
N LEU A 423 33.01 11.64 41.02
CA LEU A 423 33.17 13.10 40.91
C LEU A 423 32.71 13.75 42.22
N THR A 424 33.61 14.50 42.84
CA THR A 424 33.32 15.24 44.08
C THR A 424 32.50 16.50 43.81
N LEU A 425 31.65 16.89 44.77
CA LEU A 425 30.70 18.02 44.71
C LEU A 425 31.33 19.36 44.23
N THR A 426 32.64 19.50 44.33
CA THR A 426 33.42 20.67 43.90
C THR A 426 33.56 20.79 42.38
N GLN A 427 33.48 19.68 41.61
CA GLN A 427 33.59 19.68 40.15
C GLN A 427 32.28 20.10 39.45
N ILE A 428 31.13 19.89 40.09
CA ILE A 428 29.80 20.26 39.55
C ILE A 428 29.62 21.80 39.52
N ASN A 429 30.30 22.53 40.40
CA ASN A 429 30.13 23.99 40.52
C ASN A 429 30.98 24.83 39.54
N ARG A 430 31.81 24.23 38.68
CA ARG A 430 32.71 24.98 37.76
C ARG A 430 32.26 25.04 36.29
N SER A 431 31.18 24.36 35.88
CA SER A 431 30.72 24.37 34.48
C SER A 431 29.76 25.50 34.12
N ARG A 432 29.41 26.40 35.06
CA ARG A 432 28.31 27.36 34.88
C ARG A 432 28.68 28.77 34.44
N ARG A 433 29.89 29.03 33.93
CA ARG A 433 30.27 30.38 33.43
C ARG A 433 31.20 30.35 32.22
N ARG A 434 30.67 30.79 31.07
CA ARG A 434 31.28 31.39 29.83
C ARG A 434 30.40 30.96 28.65
N ASN A 435 29.99 31.77 27.66
CA ASN A 435 29.99 33.21 27.39
C ASN A 435 29.02 33.40 26.18
N PRO A 436 28.60 34.63 25.84
CA PRO A 436 27.54 34.90 24.86
C PRO A 436 28.04 34.78 23.41
N CYS A 437 27.25 34.12 22.55
CA CYS A 437 27.53 34.04 21.12
C CYS A 437 26.65 35.04 20.33
N LEU A 438 27.32 35.79 19.46
CA LEU A 438 26.82 36.87 18.64
C LEU A 438 25.84 36.39 17.56
N SER A 439 24.80 37.18 17.36
CA SER A 439 23.79 37.05 16.31
C SER A 439 24.39 37.30 14.92
N TYR A 440 24.27 36.32 14.02
CA TYR A 440 24.27 36.56 12.58
C TYR A 440 22.85 36.41 12.06
N GLN A 441 22.22 37.53 11.68
CA GLN A 441 20.99 37.54 10.90
C GLN A 441 21.38 37.30 9.44
N SER A 442 21.02 36.13 8.90
CA SER A 442 20.88 35.94 7.45
C SER A 442 19.41 36.14 7.07
N PRO A 443 19.12 36.71 5.89
CA PRO A 443 17.77 37.07 5.48
C PRO A 443 16.93 35.81 5.29
N ALA A 444 15.79 35.76 5.96
CA ALA A 444 14.84 34.67 5.83
C ALA A 444 14.31 34.62 4.38
N PRO A 445 14.28 33.44 3.74
CA PRO A 445 13.49 33.27 2.52
C PRO A 445 12.02 33.55 2.88
N GLY A 446 11.37 34.44 2.14
CA GLY A 446 9.98 34.80 2.37
C GLY A 446 9.10 33.54 2.36
N PRO A 447 8.05 33.48 3.20
CA PRO A 447 7.18 32.31 3.27
C PRO A 447 6.62 32.04 1.88
N ALA A 448 6.97 30.88 1.32
CA ALA A 448 6.30 30.36 0.14
C ALA A 448 4.80 30.38 0.44
N GLN A 449 4.04 31.16 -0.35
CA GLN A 449 2.60 31.21 -0.21
C GLN A 449 2.06 29.81 -0.48
N ILE A 450 1.65 29.13 0.59
CA ILE A 450 0.95 27.85 0.51
C ILE A 450 -0.27 28.12 -0.39
N PRO A 451 -0.43 27.41 -1.52
CA PRO A 451 -1.59 27.59 -2.38
C PRO A 451 -2.87 27.48 -1.54
N LEU A 452 -3.73 28.50 -1.58
CA LEU A 452 -5.01 28.49 -0.89
C LEU A 452 -5.77 27.25 -1.39
N GLY A 453 -5.89 26.25 -0.52
CA GLY A 453 -6.55 24.98 -0.86
C GLY A 453 -7.97 25.25 -1.33
N LYS A 454 -8.45 24.47 -2.31
CA LYS A 454 -9.86 24.49 -2.70
C LYS A 454 -10.72 24.31 -1.44
N PRO A 455 -11.84 25.05 -1.30
CA PRO A 455 -12.73 24.89 -0.17
C PRO A 455 -13.19 23.44 -0.08
N LEU A 456 -13.22 22.87 1.12
CA LEU A 456 -13.68 21.50 1.33
C LEU A 456 -15.21 21.44 1.16
N PRO A 457 -15.76 20.33 0.63
CA PRO A 457 -17.20 20.15 0.48
C PRO A 457 -17.91 20.29 1.82
N VAL A 458 -19.02 21.04 1.85
CA VAL A 458 -19.82 21.27 3.05
C VAL A 458 -20.94 20.24 3.10
N ILE A 459 -20.97 19.43 4.15
CA ILE A 459 -21.94 18.35 4.34
C ILE A 459 -22.82 18.66 5.55
N ARG A 460 -24.14 18.58 5.34
CA ARG A 460 -25.17 18.84 6.36
C ARG A 460 -25.81 17.52 6.79
N PRO A 461 -25.61 17.05 8.03
CA PRO A 461 -26.21 15.81 8.47
C PRO A 461 -27.73 15.93 8.59
N VAL A 462 -28.45 15.17 7.76
CA VAL A 462 -29.93 15.12 7.83
C VAL A 462 -30.39 14.09 8.87
N GLN A 463 -29.63 13.00 9.03
CA GLN A 463 -29.91 11.91 9.97
C GLN A 463 -28.86 11.82 11.07
N ASP A 464 -29.18 11.06 12.13
CA ASP A 464 -28.29 10.81 13.29
C ASP A 464 -27.71 12.11 13.90
N ARG A 465 -28.50 13.20 13.92
CA ARG A 465 -28.07 14.51 14.45
C ARG A 465 -27.50 14.40 15.86
N ASP A 466 -28.09 13.59 16.72
CA ASP A 466 -27.60 13.36 18.08
C ASP A 466 -26.22 12.72 18.12
N PHE A 467 -25.92 11.79 17.19
CA PHE A 467 -24.59 11.20 17.08
C PHE A 467 -23.57 12.25 16.67
N TRP A 468 -23.91 13.08 15.68
CA TRP A 468 -23.01 14.14 15.22
C TRP A 468 -22.82 15.23 16.28
N LYS A 469 -23.88 15.64 16.98
CA LYS A 469 -23.82 16.53 18.15
C LYS A 469 -22.94 15.93 19.24
N ALA A 470 -23.09 14.65 19.55
CA ALA A 470 -22.24 13.95 20.51
C ALA A 470 -20.78 13.92 20.05
N LEU A 471 -20.51 13.62 18.78
CA LEU A 471 -19.15 13.59 18.22
C LEU A 471 -18.49 14.99 18.23
N LEU A 472 -19.26 16.05 17.97
CA LEU A 472 -18.75 17.44 17.98
C LEU A 472 -18.66 18.07 19.38
N ALA A 473 -19.41 17.58 20.37
CA ALA A 473 -19.44 18.14 21.71
C ALA A 473 -18.02 18.18 22.33
N PRO A 474 -17.67 19.20 23.14
CA PRO A 474 -16.44 19.18 23.91
C PRO A 474 -16.42 17.96 24.86
N GLU A 475 -15.24 17.35 25.05
CA GLU A 475 -14.99 16.06 25.73
C GLU A 475 -16.13 15.58 26.65
N ASN A 476 -16.77 14.49 26.25
CA ASN A 476 -17.75 13.76 27.05
C ASN A 476 -17.13 12.43 27.49
N ARG A 477 -17.46 11.92 28.68
CA ARG A 477 -17.06 10.56 29.12
C ARG A 477 -17.80 9.43 28.39
N SER A 478 -18.64 9.72 27.41
CA SER A 478 -19.41 8.74 26.65
C SER A 478 -18.53 7.90 25.72
N GLU A 479 -18.87 6.63 25.56
CA GLU A 479 -18.37 5.79 24.47
C GLU A 479 -19.23 6.01 23.23
N LEU A 480 -18.61 6.07 22.06
CA LEU A 480 -19.29 6.07 20.77
C LEU A 480 -19.17 4.69 20.12
N ARG A 481 -20.31 4.15 19.68
CA ARG A 481 -20.37 2.84 19.03
C ARG A 481 -20.01 2.95 17.55
N TRP A 482 -19.24 2.00 17.07
CA TRP A 482 -18.90 1.85 15.65
C TRP A 482 -20.15 1.77 14.77
N SER A 483 -21.15 0.99 15.17
CA SER A 483 -22.42 0.90 14.43
C SER A 483 -23.21 2.21 14.38
N GLY A 484 -23.06 3.07 15.39
CA GLY A 484 -23.62 4.43 15.39
C GLY A 484 -22.89 5.33 14.37
N PHE A 485 -21.56 5.26 14.34
CA PHE A 485 -20.75 5.97 13.36
C PHE A 485 -21.04 5.53 11.92
N GLN A 486 -21.15 4.23 11.70
CA GLN A 486 -21.55 3.66 10.42
C GLN A 486 -22.90 4.21 9.94
N ARG A 487 -23.91 4.21 10.83
CA ARG A 487 -25.23 4.75 10.52
C ARG A 487 -25.17 6.26 10.22
N ALA A 488 -24.42 7.01 11.03
CA ALA A 488 -24.24 8.45 10.86
C ALA A 488 -23.58 8.78 9.52
N LEU A 489 -22.57 8.03 9.09
CA LEU A 489 -21.96 8.19 7.77
C LEU A 489 -22.94 7.86 6.63
N LYS A 490 -23.73 6.79 6.75
CA LYS A 490 -24.84 6.53 5.82
C LYS A 490 -25.83 7.67 5.75
N GLY A 491 -26.15 8.27 6.89
CA GLY A 491 -27.04 9.42 7.02
C GLY A 491 -26.56 10.68 6.30
N ILE A 492 -25.28 10.77 5.95
CA ILE A 492 -24.72 11.88 5.17
C ILE A 492 -24.38 11.51 3.72
N GLY A 493 -24.79 10.33 3.24
CA GLY A 493 -24.61 9.91 1.85
C GLY A 493 -23.46 8.93 1.61
N TYR A 494 -22.82 8.40 2.67
CA TYR A 494 -21.81 7.36 2.51
C TYR A 494 -22.39 5.95 2.47
N HIS A 495 -22.05 5.13 1.47
CA HIS A 495 -22.21 3.68 1.57
C HIS A 495 -20.98 3.04 2.20
N ILE A 496 -21.19 1.94 2.92
CA ILE A 496 -20.14 1.25 3.69
C ILE A 496 -19.74 -0.03 2.96
N VAL A 497 -18.45 -0.17 2.75
CA VAL A 497 -17.80 -1.27 2.07
C VAL A 497 -16.87 -1.99 3.04
N ARG A 498 -17.08 -3.30 3.21
CA ARG A 498 -16.13 -4.11 3.99
C ARG A 498 -14.88 -4.32 3.15
N GLN A 499 -13.75 -3.80 3.62
CA GLN A 499 -12.44 -4.25 3.19
C GLN A 499 -11.96 -5.33 4.18
N GLY A 500 -11.19 -6.32 3.72
CA GLY A 500 -10.78 -7.45 4.55
C GLY A 500 -10.23 -7.01 5.92
N GLY A 501 -10.45 -7.84 6.94
CA GLY A 501 -10.08 -7.51 8.32
C GLY A 501 -10.98 -6.42 8.96
N SER A 502 -10.36 -5.50 9.71
CA SER A 502 -11.07 -4.41 10.42
C SER A 502 -11.30 -3.17 9.54
N ALA A 503 -10.67 -3.03 8.37
CA ALA A 503 -10.86 -1.86 7.52
C ALA A 503 -12.29 -1.76 6.97
N ARG A 504 -12.86 -0.56 6.99
CA ARG A 504 -14.19 -0.22 6.49
C ARG A 504 -14.05 1.01 5.61
N ARG A 505 -14.30 0.83 4.32
CA ARG A 505 -14.27 1.91 3.33
C ARG A 505 -15.65 2.54 3.26
N PHE A 506 -15.70 3.86 3.24
CA PHE A 506 -16.89 4.67 3.15
C PHE A 506 -16.77 5.48 1.87
N GLU A 507 -17.75 5.32 0.99
CA GLU A 507 -17.76 5.97 -0.31
C GLU A 507 -18.99 6.84 -0.44
N PHE A 508 -18.81 8.05 -0.95
CA PHE A 508 -19.89 9.01 -1.04
C PHE A 508 -20.61 8.80 -2.37
N GLU A 509 -21.92 8.54 -2.30
CA GLU A 509 -22.75 8.35 -3.48
C GLU A 509 -23.05 9.72 -4.10
N ASP A 510 -22.67 9.93 -5.36
CA ASP A 510 -22.89 11.19 -6.08
C ASP A 510 -24.39 11.40 -6.36
N GLY A 511 -25.10 11.93 -5.36
CA GLY A 511 -26.56 11.99 -5.38
C GLY A 511 -27.18 13.31 -5.84
N ALA A 512 -26.45 14.44 -5.87
CA ALA A 512 -27.11 15.75 -6.03
C ALA A 512 -26.24 16.91 -6.54
N GLY A 513 -25.25 16.65 -7.39
CA GLY A 513 -24.47 17.72 -8.04
C GLY A 513 -23.59 18.57 -7.11
N GLY A 514 -23.35 18.11 -5.88
CA GLY A 514 -22.36 18.69 -4.96
C GLY A 514 -20.95 18.15 -5.23
N GLU A 515 -19.95 18.81 -4.66
CA GLU A 515 -18.56 18.31 -4.69
C GLU A 515 -18.46 17.00 -3.91
N ASN A 516 -17.97 15.94 -4.58
CA ASN A 516 -17.81 14.62 -3.99
C ASN A 516 -16.65 14.66 -2.95
N PRO A 517 -16.90 14.41 -1.65
CA PRO A 517 -15.86 14.34 -0.61
C PRO A 517 -14.92 13.12 -0.80
N GLY A 518 -15.27 12.23 -1.73
CA GLY A 518 -14.52 11.06 -2.12
C GLY A 518 -14.64 9.92 -1.12
N THR A 519 -13.78 8.93 -1.32
CA THR A 519 -13.65 7.77 -0.44
C THR A 519 -12.87 8.11 0.83
N ILE A 520 -13.35 7.59 1.96
CA ILE A 520 -12.65 7.62 3.25
C ILE A 520 -12.63 6.21 3.84
N VAL A 521 -11.48 5.77 4.32
CA VAL A 521 -11.35 4.47 5.01
C VAL A 521 -11.20 4.71 6.50
N PHE A 522 -11.89 3.91 7.30
CA PHE A 522 -11.74 3.85 8.75
C PHE A 522 -11.65 2.40 9.15
N HIS A 523 -10.85 2.06 10.15
CA HIS A 523 -10.95 0.73 10.72
C HIS A 523 -12.11 0.63 11.71
N GLU A 524 -12.61 -0.57 11.86
CA GLU A 524 -13.53 -0.93 12.91
C GLU A 524 -12.73 -1.09 14.21
N PRO A 525 -13.04 -0.33 15.26
CA PRO A 525 -12.33 -0.42 16.53
C PRO A 525 -12.51 -1.81 17.13
N HIS A 526 -11.43 -2.35 17.72
CA HIS A 526 -11.48 -3.60 18.47
C HIS A 526 -12.44 -3.45 19.66
N GLY A 527 -13.55 -4.21 19.65
CA GLY A 527 -14.64 -4.10 20.63
C GLY A 527 -15.86 -3.29 20.17
N GLY A 528 -15.83 -2.73 18.94
CA GLY A 528 -16.98 -2.08 18.31
C GLY A 528 -17.38 -0.74 18.94
N LYS A 529 -16.51 -0.17 19.79
CA LYS A 529 -16.69 1.13 20.43
C LYS A 529 -15.34 1.83 20.62
N VAL A 530 -15.38 3.15 20.74
CA VAL A 530 -14.24 3.98 21.12
C VAL A 530 -14.69 5.02 22.15
N SER A 531 -13.75 5.53 22.94
CA SER A 531 -14.02 6.70 23.76
C SER A 531 -14.36 7.91 22.88
N HIS A 532 -15.09 8.88 23.45
CA HIS A 532 -15.42 10.12 22.74
C HIS A 532 -14.18 10.86 22.21
N ARG A 533 -13.12 10.95 23.02
CA ARG A 533 -11.85 11.54 22.61
C ARG A 533 -11.21 10.80 21.43
N GLU A 534 -11.20 9.47 21.47
CA GLU A 534 -10.73 8.64 20.35
C GLU A 534 -11.54 8.89 19.07
N ALA A 535 -12.87 8.96 19.18
CA ALA A 535 -13.72 9.27 18.04
C ALA A 535 -13.43 10.66 17.46
N GLN A 536 -13.16 11.67 18.31
CA GLN A 536 -12.79 13.00 17.84
C GLN A 536 -11.43 13.01 17.13
N ASP A 537 -10.44 12.38 17.76
CA ASP A 537 -9.08 12.31 17.22
C ASP A 537 -9.01 11.51 15.91
N TRP A 538 -9.83 10.46 15.79
CA TRP A 538 -9.77 9.51 14.68
C TRP A 538 -10.83 9.76 13.62
N TRP A 539 -12.10 9.68 14.00
CA TRP A 539 -13.21 9.81 13.07
C TRP A 539 -13.37 11.26 12.63
N LEU A 540 -13.54 12.17 13.59
CA LEU A 540 -13.84 13.56 13.26
C LEU A 540 -12.67 14.27 12.60
N LYS A 541 -11.44 14.10 13.10
CA LYS A 541 -10.24 14.71 12.49
C LYS A 541 -10.09 14.29 11.03
N ARG A 542 -10.29 13.01 10.71
CA ARG A 542 -10.19 12.48 9.35
C ARG A 542 -11.35 12.91 8.46
N LEU A 543 -12.56 13.06 8.99
CA LEU A 543 -13.66 13.67 8.24
C LEU A 543 -13.35 15.13 7.91
N LYS A 544 -12.81 15.89 8.87
CA LYS A 544 -12.45 17.31 8.69
C LYS A 544 -11.35 17.57 7.66
N THR A 545 -10.54 16.56 7.30
CA THR A 545 -9.57 16.71 6.20
C THR A 545 -10.22 16.56 4.82
N ARG A 546 -11.46 16.08 4.75
CA ARG A 546 -12.17 15.78 3.50
C ARG A 546 -13.44 16.60 3.30
N MET A 547 -14.08 17.03 4.38
CA MET A 547 -15.34 17.76 4.34
C MET A 547 -15.46 18.72 5.52
N THR A 548 -16.30 19.74 5.36
CA THR A 548 -16.77 20.59 6.45
C THR A 548 -18.14 20.09 6.90
N LEU A 549 -18.23 19.56 8.13
CA LEU A 549 -19.51 19.17 8.72
C LEU A 549 -20.22 20.40 9.29
N ASN A 550 -21.38 20.76 8.72
CA ASN A 550 -22.20 21.85 9.21
C ASN A 550 -23.46 21.29 9.91
N ILE A 551 -23.47 21.40 11.25
CA ILE A 551 -24.62 21.07 12.10
C ILE A 551 -25.25 22.39 12.54
N GLU A 552 -25.96 23.05 11.64
CA GLU A 552 -26.81 24.16 12.04
C GLU A 552 -27.97 23.62 12.90
N ASP A 553 -28.16 24.19 14.10
CA ASP A 553 -29.35 23.99 14.91
C ASP A 553 -30.51 24.73 14.23
N GLN A 554 -31.17 24.06 13.27
CA GLN A 554 -32.43 24.54 12.69
C GLN A 554 -33.63 24.35 13.64
N ASP A 555 -33.44 24.58 14.94
CA ASP A 555 -34.50 24.56 15.96
C ASP A 555 -35.07 25.97 16.20
N GLU A 556 -35.23 26.77 15.14
CA GLU A 556 -36.01 28.02 15.14
C GLU A 556 -36.99 28.04 13.95
N VAL A 557 -38.02 27.17 13.97
CA VAL A 557 -39.31 27.41 13.30
C VAL A 557 -40.45 26.84 14.14
#